data_AF-A0A3N0CIT4-F1
#
_entry.id   AF-A0A3N0CIT4-F1
#
_cell.length_a   1.000
_cell.length_b   1.000
_cell.length_c   1.000
_cell.angle_alpha   90.00
_cell.angle_beta   90.00
_cell.angle_gamma   90.00
#
_symmetry.space_group_name_H-M   'P 1'
#
loop_
_entity.id
_entity.type
_entity.pdbx_description
1 polymer ?
#
loop_
_entity_poly.entity_id
_entity_poly.type
_entity_poly.pdbx_seq_one_letter_code
_entity_poly.pdbx_strand_id
1 'polypeptide(L)'
;MILNQDATALQGDIDFDPTRFDGVWRLTKADSTILDEQSGAMVQDTLTDQWIERRMVGDVIHYKMHVQIAPDLTTHMGYEAKFNDKTWVPYTVVSIDGDENDQRLQPGAEKLLKAGTIVGKPIAWVKVLYVDPWTQIRISKNIDGTPQYVMQSRLSDDGNTLCGHVLTPSGKLLIDKAFQRESD
;
A
#
# COMPACT_ATOMS: atom_id res chain seq x y z
N MET A 1 -38.90 -12.23 23.85
CA MET A 1 -38.20 -13.03 22.82
C MET A 1 -38.96 -12.85 21.51
N ILE A 2 -38.59 -11.85 20.71
CA ILE A 2 -39.01 -11.72 19.31
C ILE A 2 -37.78 -11.25 18.53
N LEU A 3 -37.61 -11.88 17.39
CA LEU A 3 -36.44 -12.05 16.54
C LEU A 3 -35.87 -10.76 15.92
N ASN A 4 -34.54 -10.78 15.78
CA ASN A 4 -33.71 -10.17 14.74
C ASN A 4 -34.46 -9.35 13.69
N GLN A 5 -34.23 -8.04 13.68
CA GLN A 5 -34.31 -7.26 12.45
C GLN A 5 -32.93 -7.31 11.80
N ASP A 6 -32.87 -8.06 10.70
CA ASP A 6 -31.79 -8.07 9.75
C ASP A 6 -31.42 -6.64 9.37
N ALA A 7 -30.19 -6.25 9.68
CA ALA A 7 -29.53 -5.14 9.03
C ALA A 7 -29.24 -5.57 7.58
N THR A 8 -30.27 -5.54 6.72
CA THR A 8 -30.10 -5.58 5.27
C THR A 8 -29.18 -4.43 4.89
N ALA A 9 -28.01 -4.82 4.39
CA ALA A 9 -26.98 -3.94 3.89
C ALA A 9 -27.59 -2.87 2.97
N LEU A 10 -27.12 -1.64 3.14
CA LEU A 10 -27.23 -0.58 2.14
C LEU A 10 -26.46 -1.03 0.89
N GLN A 11 -27.09 -1.88 0.09
CA GLN A 11 -26.60 -2.32 -1.20
C GLN A 11 -27.11 -1.30 -2.23
N GLY A 12 -26.61 -0.07 -2.13
CA GLY A 12 -26.58 0.80 -3.30
C GLY A 12 -25.66 0.14 -4.32
N ASP A 13 -26.06 0.07 -5.57
CA ASP A 13 -25.24 -0.40 -6.68
C ASP A 13 -24.02 0.51 -6.82
N ILE A 14 -22.98 0.25 -6.04
CA ILE A 14 -21.65 0.75 -6.35
C ILE A 14 -21.24 -0.07 -7.57
N ASP A 15 -21.14 0.61 -8.72
CA ASP A 15 -20.56 0.02 -9.92
C ASP A 15 -19.17 -0.49 -9.56
N PHE A 16 -19.03 -1.81 -9.44
CA PHE A 16 -17.81 -2.46 -8.99
C PHE A 16 -16.87 -2.59 -10.19
N ASP A 17 -16.01 -1.59 -10.35
CA ASP A 17 -15.03 -1.50 -11.41
C ASP A 17 -13.63 -1.22 -10.80
N PRO A 18 -13.00 -2.24 -10.20
CA PRO A 18 -11.65 -2.08 -9.65
C PRO A 18 -10.58 -1.99 -10.75
N THR A 19 -10.91 -2.31 -12.00
CA THR A 19 -9.96 -2.40 -13.13
C THR A 19 -9.37 -1.05 -13.50
N ARG A 20 -10.01 0.06 -13.11
CA ARG A 20 -9.45 1.42 -13.27
C ARG A 20 -8.08 1.61 -12.62
N PHE A 21 -7.79 0.83 -11.59
CA PHE A 21 -6.50 0.85 -10.90
C PHE A 21 -5.44 -0.02 -11.56
N ASP A 22 -5.79 -0.81 -12.58
CA ASP A 22 -4.82 -1.64 -13.30
C ASP A 22 -3.74 -0.79 -13.94
N GLY A 23 -2.55 -1.37 -14.05
CA GLY A 23 -1.41 -0.74 -14.71
C GLY A 23 -0.16 -0.70 -13.85
N VAL A 24 0.86 -0.10 -14.45
CA VAL A 24 2.15 0.18 -13.82
C VAL A 24 2.20 1.66 -13.47
N TRP A 25 2.54 1.94 -12.22
CA TRP A 25 2.49 3.25 -11.60
C TRP A 25 3.85 3.62 -11.04
N ARG A 26 4.39 4.76 -11.43
CA ARG A 26 5.73 5.22 -11.05
C ARG A 26 5.65 6.41 -10.11
N LEU A 27 6.46 6.42 -9.07
CA LEU A 27 6.49 7.49 -8.08
C LEU A 27 6.82 8.84 -8.73
N THR A 28 5.95 9.82 -8.54
CA THR A 28 6.24 11.22 -8.85
C THR A 28 6.92 11.83 -7.63
N LYS A 29 8.26 11.76 -7.60
CA LYS A 29 9.04 12.15 -6.41
C LYS A 29 8.72 13.57 -5.97
N ALA A 30 8.60 14.52 -6.89
CA ALA A 30 8.33 15.93 -6.61
C ALA A 30 7.02 16.16 -5.84
N ASP A 31 6.03 15.30 -6.07
CA ASP A 31 4.69 15.40 -5.50
C ASP A 31 4.48 14.45 -4.30
N SER A 32 5.56 13.86 -3.79
CA SER A 32 5.52 12.87 -2.71
C SER A 32 6.25 13.36 -1.47
N THR A 33 5.58 13.25 -0.33
CA THR A 33 6.06 13.68 0.98
C THR A 33 5.91 12.61 2.06
N ILE A 34 6.74 12.70 3.09
CA ILE A 34 6.72 11.85 4.28
C ILE A 34 6.81 12.73 5.51
N LEU A 35 6.17 12.31 6.59
CA LEU A 35 6.27 12.97 7.88
C LEU A 35 7.68 12.81 8.43
N ASP A 36 8.38 13.92 8.65
CA ASP A 36 9.56 13.96 9.50
C ASP A 36 9.10 13.98 10.97
N GLU A 37 9.40 12.93 11.72
CA GLU A 37 8.99 12.82 13.12
C GLU A 37 9.67 13.84 14.03
N GLN A 38 10.86 14.34 13.64
CA GLN A 38 11.60 15.32 14.45
C GLN A 38 10.96 16.70 14.39
N SER A 39 10.69 17.20 13.19
CA SER A 39 10.03 18.50 13.01
C SER A 39 8.51 18.44 13.09
N GLY A 40 7.92 17.26 12.87
CA GLY A 40 6.48 17.08 12.73
C GLY A 40 5.91 17.59 11.40
N ALA A 41 6.77 18.01 10.45
CA ALA A 41 6.37 18.52 9.16
C ALA A 41 6.36 17.41 8.08
N MET A 42 5.53 17.59 7.05
CA MET A 42 5.66 16.79 5.82
C MET A 42 6.86 17.33 5.03
N VAL A 43 7.83 16.47 4.74
CA VAL A 43 9.04 16.78 3.98
C VAL A 43 9.11 15.92 2.72
N GLN A 44 9.98 16.26 1.78
CA GLN A 44 10.12 15.49 0.55
C GLN A 44 10.48 14.02 0.84
N ASP A 45 9.85 13.09 0.12
CA ASP A 45 10.20 11.68 0.19
C ASP A 45 11.67 11.46 -0.25
N THR A 46 12.41 10.70 0.57
CA THR A 46 13.84 10.42 0.36
C THR A 46 14.08 9.22 -0.55
N LEU A 47 13.04 8.43 -0.87
CA LEU A 47 13.18 7.29 -1.77
C LEU A 47 13.79 7.71 -3.10
N THR A 48 14.67 6.85 -3.63
CA THR A 48 15.27 7.06 -4.94
C THR A 48 14.21 6.87 -6.01
N ASP A 49 13.47 5.77 -5.88
CA ASP A 49 12.47 5.37 -6.83
C ASP A 49 11.49 4.37 -6.20
N GLN A 50 10.28 4.32 -6.76
CA GLN A 50 9.28 3.32 -6.43
C GLN A 50 8.32 3.12 -7.61
N TRP A 51 7.92 1.88 -7.83
CA TRP A 51 6.83 1.58 -8.73
C TRP A 51 5.88 0.54 -8.15
N ILE A 52 4.66 0.53 -8.68
CA ILE A 52 3.57 -0.36 -8.28
C ILE A 52 2.96 -0.95 -9.54
N GLU A 53 2.75 -2.25 -9.56
CA GLU A 53 1.91 -2.91 -10.56
C GLU A 53 0.64 -3.38 -9.85
N ARG A 54 -0.51 -3.06 -10.44
CA ARG A 54 -1.81 -3.56 -10.00
C ARG A 54 -2.47 -4.26 -11.17
N ARG A 55 -3.03 -5.43 -10.89
CA ARG A 55 -3.83 -6.17 -11.86
C ARG A 55 -5.04 -6.79 -11.17
N MET A 56 -6.23 -6.52 -11.69
CA MET A 56 -7.46 -7.11 -11.22
C MET A 56 -7.83 -8.37 -12.01
N VAL A 57 -8.26 -9.39 -11.29
CA VAL A 57 -8.89 -10.58 -11.87
C VAL A 57 -10.19 -10.83 -11.10
N GLY A 58 -11.31 -10.36 -11.67
CA GLY A 58 -12.58 -10.34 -10.97
C GLY A 58 -12.52 -9.40 -9.76
N ASP A 59 -12.72 -9.93 -8.57
CA ASP A 59 -12.65 -9.19 -7.30
C ASP A 59 -11.33 -9.38 -6.54
N VAL A 60 -10.30 -9.90 -7.21
CA VAL A 60 -8.96 -10.10 -6.65
C VAL A 60 -7.98 -9.07 -7.24
N ILE A 61 -7.25 -8.37 -6.37
CA ILE A 61 -6.10 -7.55 -6.73
C ILE A 61 -4.82 -8.39 -6.60
N HIS A 62 -4.04 -8.42 -7.67
CA HIS A 62 -2.64 -8.83 -7.67
C HIS A 62 -1.79 -7.56 -7.58
N TYR A 63 -1.14 -7.37 -6.44
CA TYR A 63 -0.35 -6.18 -6.15
C TYR A 63 1.13 -6.53 -6.10
N LYS A 64 1.94 -5.78 -6.84
CA LYS A 64 3.41 -5.80 -6.72
C LYS A 64 3.92 -4.39 -6.49
N MET A 65 5.00 -4.28 -5.75
CA MET A 65 5.65 -3.02 -5.44
C MET A 65 7.16 -3.21 -5.39
N HIS A 66 7.85 -2.22 -5.91
CA HIS A 66 9.29 -2.18 -5.99
C HIS A 66 9.73 -0.87 -5.37
N VAL A 67 10.65 -0.95 -4.42
CA VAL A 67 11.14 0.23 -3.70
C VAL A 67 12.65 0.24 -3.79
N GLN A 68 13.18 1.21 -4.51
CA GLN A 68 14.62 1.46 -4.56
C GLN A 68 15.00 2.34 -3.37
N ILE A 69 15.51 1.69 -2.33
CA ILE A 69 15.93 2.35 -1.09
C ILE A 69 17.34 2.94 -1.22
N ALA A 70 18.15 2.42 -2.14
CA ALA A 70 19.46 2.97 -2.51
C ALA A 70 19.83 2.59 -3.96
N PRO A 71 20.86 3.21 -4.56
CA PRO A 71 21.25 2.92 -5.95
C PRO A 71 21.50 1.43 -6.24
N ASP A 72 21.98 0.70 -5.25
CA ASP A 72 22.39 -0.71 -5.30
C ASP A 72 21.43 -1.65 -4.54
N LEU A 73 20.30 -1.15 -4.07
CA LEU A 73 19.43 -1.90 -3.17
C LEU A 73 17.95 -1.62 -3.43
N THR A 74 17.24 -2.65 -3.91
CA THR A 74 15.81 -2.60 -4.23
C THR A 74 15.07 -3.76 -3.58
N THR A 75 13.96 -3.46 -2.92
CA THR A 75 13.09 -4.47 -2.30
C THR A 75 11.83 -4.67 -3.12
N HIS A 76 11.50 -5.93 -3.40
CA HIS A 76 10.30 -6.34 -4.14
C HIS A 76 9.29 -6.94 -3.18
N MET A 77 8.05 -6.47 -3.22
CA MET A 77 6.99 -6.91 -2.31
C MET A 77 5.69 -7.11 -3.05
N GLY A 78 4.82 -7.98 -2.54
CA GLY A 78 3.51 -8.20 -3.15
C GLY A 78 2.52 -8.91 -2.25
N TYR A 79 1.26 -8.86 -2.66
CA TYR A 79 0.17 -9.63 -2.08
C TYR A 79 -0.92 -9.87 -3.12
N GLU A 80 -1.75 -10.87 -2.84
CA GLU A 80 -3.01 -11.11 -3.56
C GLU A 80 -4.15 -11.02 -2.55
N ALA A 81 -5.13 -10.16 -2.82
CA ALA A 81 -6.25 -9.94 -1.89
C ALA A 81 -7.57 -9.88 -2.65
N LYS A 82 -8.60 -10.50 -2.07
CA LYS A 82 -9.98 -10.30 -2.51
C LYS A 82 -10.55 -9.04 -1.86
N PHE A 83 -11.18 -8.16 -2.65
CA PHE A 83 -11.82 -6.95 -2.14
C PHE A 83 -12.94 -7.29 -1.15
N ASN A 84 -13.01 -6.53 -0.05
CA ASN A 84 -14.04 -6.64 0.98
C ASN A 84 -14.09 -8.02 1.70
N ASP A 85 -13.07 -8.86 1.51
CA ASP A 85 -12.95 -10.15 2.20
C ASP A 85 -12.57 -9.95 3.68
N LYS A 86 -13.11 -10.83 4.54
CA LYS A 86 -12.80 -10.83 5.98
C LYS A 86 -11.45 -11.45 6.29
N THR A 87 -10.80 -12.09 5.32
CA THR A 87 -9.51 -12.75 5.45
C THR A 87 -8.38 -11.73 5.38
N TRP A 88 -7.39 -11.90 6.26
CA TRP A 88 -6.13 -11.15 6.19
C TRP A 88 -5.16 -11.93 5.33
N VAL A 89 -4.50 -11.26 4.38
CA VAL A 89 -3.51 -11.89 3.49
C VAL A 89 -2.10 -11.38 3.79
N PRO A 90 -1.05 -12.18 3.58
CA PRO A 90 0.30 -11.76 3.88
C PRO A 90 0.81 -10.78 2.82
N TYR A 91 1.33 -9.64 3.27
CA TYR A 91 2.14 -8.76 2.44
C TYR A 91 3.60 -9.15 2.58
N THR A 92 4.21 -9.65 1.50
CA THR A 92 5.46 -10.42 1.57
C THR A 92 6.56 -9.78 0.76
N VAL A 93 7.81 -9.90 1.22
CA VAL A 93 9.01 -9.58 0.43
C VAL A 93 9.29 -10.75 -0.49
N VAL A 94 9.26 -10.52 -1.79
CA VAL A 94 9.41 -11.56 -2.81
C VAL A 94 10.87 -11.76 -3.20
N SER A 95 11.61 -10.67 -3.32
CA SER A 95 13.03 -10.66 -3.68
C SER A 95 13.68 -9.34 -3.28
N ILE A 96 15.01 -9.32 -3.30
CA ILE A 96 15.82 -8.12 -3.13
C ILE A 96 16.87 -8.11 -4.24
N ASP A 97 16.98 -7.01 -4.97
CA ASP A 97 18.13 -6.78 -5.85
C ASP A 97 19.20 -6.06 -5.03
N GLY A 98 20.37 -6.69 -4.89
CA GLY A 98 21.46 -6.21 -4.04
C GLY A 98 21.92 -7.26 -3.03
N ASP A 99 22.56 -6.84 -1.95
CA ASP A 99 22.92 -7.71 -0.84
C ASP A 99 21.73 -7.87 0.13
N GLU A 100 21.19 -9.08 0.25
CA GLU A 100 20.09 -9.38 1.19
C GLU A 100 20.50 -9.18 2.66
N ASN A 101 21.81 -9.20 2.96
CA ASN A 101 22.35 -9.00 4.30
C ASN A 101 22.82 -7.56 4.53
N ASP A 102 22.51 -6.63 3.62
CA ASP A 102 22.93 -5.25 3.71
C ASP A 102 22.57 -4.65 5.08
N GLN A 103 23.52 -3.92 5.70
CA GLN A 103 23.32 -3.31 7.01
C GLN A 103 22.09 -2.38 7.06
N ARG A 104 21.72 -1.79 5.92
CA ARG A 104 20.54 -0.94 5.73
C ARG A 104 19.21 -1.69 5.89
N LEU A 105 19.22 -3.01 5.67
CA LEU A 105 18.06 -3.88 5.84
C LEU A 105 17.97 -4.50 7.23
N GLN A 106 18.99 -4.35 8.07
CA GLN A 106 18.99 -4.96 9.40
C GLN A 106 18.00 -4.25 10.34
N PRO A 107 17.40 -4.98 11.30
CA PRO A 107 16.58 -4.37 12.34
C PRO A 107 17.34 -3.24 13.07
N GLY A 108 16.70 -2.09 13.27
CA GLY A 108 17.33 -0.93 13.92
C GLY A 108 18.12 -0.01 12.97
N ALA A 109 18.12 -0.27 11.66
CA ALA A 109 18.54 0.70 10.65
C ALA A 109 17.47 1.80 10.46
N GLU A 110 17.05 2.44 11.56
CA GLU A 110 15.87 3.33 11.71
C GLU A 110 15.76 4.46 10.68
N LYS A 111 16.83 4.75 9.94
CA LYS A 111 16.85 5.80 8.91
C LYS A 111 16.32 5.37 7.55
N LEU A 112 16.02 4.08 7.32
CA LEU A 112 15.54 3.59 6.04
C LEU A 112 14.19 2.89 6.14
N LEU A 113 13.29 3.28 5.23
CA LEU A 113 12.04 2.57 4.96
C LEU A 113 12.38 1.09 4.68
N LYS A 114 11.70 0.16 5.37
CA LYS A 114 11.83 -1.31 5.19
C LYS A 114 13.02 -1.99 5.87
N ALA A 115 13.63 -1.38 6.89
CA ALA A 115 14.50 -2.10 7.81
C ALA A 115 13.78 -3.33 8.44
N GLY A 116 14.50 -4.43 8.63
CA GLY A 116 14.01 -5.68 9.19
C GLY A 116 13.25 -6.60 8.22
N THR A 117 13.30 -6.33 6.92
CA THR A 117 12.64 -7.16 5.91
C THR A 117 13.45 -8.42 5.58
N ILE A 118 12.75 -9.54 5.33
CA ILE A 118 13.37 -10.84 5.05
C ILE A 118 12.66 -11.45 3.85
N VAL A 119 13.42 -11.91 2.85
CA VAL A 119 12.88 -12.56 1.64
C VAL A 119 12.01 -13.78 2.01
N GLY A 120 10.85 -13.89 1.37
CA GLY A 120 9.87 -14.95 1.60
C GLY A 120 9.10 -14.83 2.91
N LYS A 121 9.31 -13.77 3.71
CA LYS A 121 8.59 -13.54 4.96
C LYS A 121 7.56 -12.41 4.82
N PRO A 122 6.39 -12.56 5.46
CA PRO A 122 5.44 -11.45 5.58
C PRO A 122 6.06 -10.29 6.37
N ILE A 123 5.79 -9.07 5.91
CA ILE A 123 6.14 -7.81 6.59
C ILE A 123 4.92 -7.16 7.24
N ALA A 124 3.72 -7.56 6.82
CA ALA A 124 2.45 -7.15 7.39
C ALA A 124 1.35 -8.11 6.95
N TRP A 125 0.19 -7.99 7.58
CA TRP A 125 -1.06 -8.56 7.10
C TRP A 125 -1.94 -7.45 6.56
N VAL A 126 -2.54 -7.66 5.39
CA VAL A 126 -3.35 -6.64 4.72
C VAL A 126 -4.76 -7.12 4.40
N LYS A 127 -5.65 -6.14 4.28
CA LYS A 127 -6.99 -6.24 3.67
C LYS A 127 -7.17 -5.09 2.71
N VAL A 128 -7.97 -5.30 1.68
CA VAL A 128 -8.31 -4.25 0.71
C VAL A 128 -9.81 -4.11 0.63
N LEU A 129 -10.28 -2.86 0.72
CA LEU A 129 -11.67 -2.47 0.61
C LEU A 129 -11.85 -1.68 -0.68
N TYR A 130 -12.92 -1.99 -1.40
CA TYR A 130 -13.39 -1.19 -2.51
C TYR A 130 -14.41 -0.20 -1.99
N VAL A 131 -14.19 1.09 -2.24
CA VAL A 131 -15.08 2.17 -1.79
C VAL A 131 -15.92 2.65 -2.97
N ASP A 132 -15.26 3.04 -4.06
CA ASP A 132 -15.87 3.52 -5.30
C ASP A 132 -14.87 3.34 -6.47
N PRO A 133 -15.26 3.60 -7.73
CA PRO A 133 -14.38 3.43 -8.90
C PRO A 133 -13.08 4.23 -8.85
N TRP A 134 -12.98 5.22 -7.98
CA TRP A 134 -11.83 6.12 -7.83
C TRP A 134 -11.08 5.90 -6.52
N THR A 135 -11.60 5.09 -5.59
CA THR A 135 -11.08 5.00 -4.22
C THR A 135 -11.03 3.56 -3.72
N GLN A 136 -9.84 3.17 -3.24
CA GLN A 136 -9.59 1.92 -2.53
C GLN A 136 -8.94 2.20 -1.18
N ILE A 137 -9.17 1.33 -0.21
CA ILE A 137 -8.53 1.41 1.11
C ILE A 137 -7.78 0.11 1.37
N ARG A 138 -6.51 0.19 1.75
CA ARG A 138 -5.76 -0.93 2.34
C ARG A 138 -5.65 -0.74 3.84
N ILE A 139 -6.04 -1.74 4.61
CA ILE A 139 -5.84 -1.77 6.06
C ILE A 139 -4.69 -2.72 6.34
N SER A 140 -3.75 -2.30 7.20
CA SER A 140 -2.55 -3.08 7.53
C SER A 140 -2.41 -3.29 9.04
N LYS A 141 -1.92 -4.47 9.42
CA LYS A 141 -1.49 -4.79 10.79
C LYS A 141 -0.13 -5.47 10.77
N ASN A 142 0.61 -5.32 11.86
CA ASN A 142 1.91 -5.96 12.06
C ASN A 142 1.77 -7.49 12.16
N ILE A 143 2.89 -8.21 12.11
CA ILE A 143 2.92 -9.68 12.18
C ILE A 143 2.32 -10.22 13.48
N ASP A 144 2.52 -9.51 14.59
CA ASP A 144 1.94 -9.79 15.90
C ASP A 144 0.42 -9.47 15.99
N GLY A 145 -0.16 -8.90 14.93
CA GLY A 145 -1.56 -8.53 14.84
C GLY A 145 -1.91 -7.13 15.32
N THR A 146 -0.94 -6.36 15.83
CA THR A 146 -1.18 -4.97 16.27
C THR A 146 -1.46 -4.04 15.07
N PRO A 147 -2.32 -3.02 15.23
CA PRO A 147 -2.62 -2.07 14.14
C PRO A 147 -1.36 -1.38 13.62
N GLN A 148 -1.21 -1.30 12.29
CA GLN A 148 -0.04 -0.69 11.67
C GLN A 148 -0.39 0.65 11.01
N TYR A 149 -1.23 0.63 9.97
CA TYR A 149 -1.70 1.83 9.27
C TYR A 149 -2.94 1.54 8.42
N VAL A 150 -3.57 2.61 7.95
CA VAL A 150 -4.55 2.58 6.85
C VAL A 150 -3.98 3.37 5.67
N MET A 151 -4.13 2.86 4.46
CA MET A 151 -3.71 3.54 3.24
C MET A 151 -4.91 3.77 2.33
N GLN A 152 -5.22 5.02 2.03
CA GLN A 152 -6.15 5.36 0.96
C GLN A 152 -5.38 5.38 -0.36
N SER A 153 -5.98 4.84 -1.41
CA SER A 153 -5.54 4.97 -2.80
C SER A 153 -6.65 5.64 -3.58
N ARG A 154 -6.38 6.80 -4.19
CA ARG A 154 -7.34 7.57 -4.97
C ARG A 154 -6.80 7.88 -6.36
N LEU A 155 -7.59 7.60 -7.38
CA LEU A 155 -7.29 8.01 -8.75
C LEU A 155 -7.70 9.47 -8.97
N SER A 156 -6.93 10.20 -9.77
CA SER A 156 -7.36 11.46 -10.39
C SER A 156 -8.52 11.24 -11.34
N ASP A 157 -9.28 12.28 -11.63
CA ASP A 157 -10.48 12.20 -12.50
C ASP A 157 -10.15 11.72 -13.92
N ASP A 158 -8.92 11.95 -14.39
CA ASP A 158 -8.43 11.48 -15.70
C ASP A 158 -7.86 10.05 -15.66
N GLY A 159 -7.77 9.43 -14.48
CA GLY A 159 -7.27 8.07 -14.28
C GLY A 159 -5.74 7.92 -14.44
N ASN A 160 -5.00 9.01 -14.63
CA ASN A 160 -3.56 8.95 -14.92
C ASN A 160 -2.67 9.12 -13.69
N THR A 161 -3.22 9.63 -12.59
CA THR A 161 -2.49 9.81 -11.33
C THR A 161 -3.15 8.99 -10.23
N LEU A 162 -2.33 8.26 -9.49
CA LEU A 162 -2.73 7.53 -8.30
C LEU A 162 -2.12 8.21 -7.06
N CYS A 163 -2.97 8.76 -6.20
CA CYS A 163 -2.57 9.34 -4.92
C CYS A 163 -2.72 8.30 -3.80
N GLY A 164 -1.70 8.19 -2.94
CA GLY A 164 -1.64 7.28 -1.81
C GLY A 164 -1.42 8.03 -0.51
N HIS A 165 -2.37 7.96 0.43
CA HIS A 165 -2.23 8.57 1.76
C HIS A 165 -2.15 7.48 2.82
N VAL A 166 -1.06 7.43 3.58
CA VAL A 166 -0.88 6.50 4.70
C VAL A 166 -1.14 7.22 6.01
N LEU A 167 -2.05 6.67 6.80
CA LEU A 167 -2.51 7.21 8.08
C LEU A 167 -2.13 6.24 9.21
N THR A 168 -1.69 6.78 10.35
CA THR A 168 -1.56 6.00 11.59
C THR A 168 -2.91 5.39 12.01
N PRO A 169 -2.93 4.42 12.93
CA PRO A 169 -4.18 3.93 13.51
C PRO A 169 -5.03 5.01 14.19
N SER A 170 -4.42 6.14 14.58
CA SER A 170 -5.10 7.32 15.14
C SER A 170 -5.53 8.36 14.10
N GLY A 171 -5.27 8.12 12.80
CA GLY A 171 -5.66 9.01 11.70
C GLY A 171 -4.66 10.12 11.37
N LYS A 172 -3.44 10.11 11.92
CA LYS A 172 -2.38 11.06 11.57
C LYS A 172 -1.77 10.69 10.23
N LEU A 173 -1.61 11.66 9.32
CA LEU A 173 -0.91 11.47 8.06
C LEU A 173 0.58 11.19 8.28
N LEU A 174 1.08 10.12 7.65
CA LEU A 174 2.48 9.69 7.68
C LEU A 174 3.15 9.85 6.32
N ILE A 175 2.46 9.48 5.24
CA ILE A 175 3.00 9.45 3.89
C ILE A 175 1.92 9.97 2.95
N ASP A 176 2.33 10.83 2.04
CA ASP A 176 1.52 11.28 0.91
C ASP A 176 2.32 11.04 -0.37
N LYS A 177 1.80 10.23 -1.28
CA LYS A 177 2.51 9.86 -2.52
C LYS A 177 1.64 10.09 -3.72
N ALA A 178 2.22 10.61 -4.79
CA ALA A 178 1.63 10.58 -6.11
C ALA A 178 2.39 9.60 -7.00
N PHE A 179 1.66 8.88 -7.84
CA PHE A 179 2.21 8.02 -8.86
C PHE A 179 1.60 8.34 -10.22
N GLN A 180 2.43 8.38 -11.25
CA GLN A 180 2.01 8.53 -12.64
C GLN A 180 1.85 7.16 -13.29
N ARG A 181 0.77 6.97 -14.06
CA ARG A 181 0.58 5.77 -14.89
C ARG A 181 1.63 5.74 -16.01
N GLU A 182 2.36 4.64 -16.12
CA GLU A 182 3.31 4.37 -17.21
C GLU A 182 2.71 3.47 -18.29
N SER A 183 1.91 2.49 -17.90
CA SER A 183 1.22 1.57 -18.81
C SER A 183 -0.01 0.96 -18.15
N ASP A 184 -0.90 0.38 -18.97
CA ASP A 184 -2.02 -0.47 -18.55
C ASP A 184 -1.61 -1.94 -18.37
#